data_AF-A0AA47NQJ0-F1
#
_entry.id   AF-A0AA47NQJ0-F1
#
_cell.length_a   1.000
_cell.length_b   1.000
_cell.length_c   1.000
_cell.angle_alpha   90.00
_cell.angle_beta   90.00
_cell.angle_gamma   90.00
#
_symmetry.space_group_name_H-M   'P 1'
#
loop_
_entity.id
_entity.type
_entity.pdbx_description
1 polymer ?
#
loop_
_entity_poly.entity_id
_entity_poly.type
_entity_poly.pdbx_seq_one_letter_code
_entity_poly.pdbx_strand_id
1 'polypeptide(L)'
;MSYSAKRNRSGSRPVLYIFSRICLLWFQRDVFNLLLIQAAMKSSDKHHHKLARCLLVERDAQKDNSPLTNRLIQRAQALHG
;
A
#
# COMPACT_ATOMS: atom_id res chain seq x y z
N MET A 1 52.24 8.96 -5.21
CA MET A 1 50.83 9.30 -5.52
C MET A 1 50.04 8.00 -5.67
N SER A 2 49.33 7.56 -4.62
CA SER A 2 48.21 6.60 -4.69
C SER A 2 47.63 6.36 -3.30
N TYR A 3 46.55 7.06 -2.98
CA TYR A 3 45.70 6.73 -1.84
C TYR A 3 44.78 5.56 -2.24
N SER A 4 45.14 4.34 -1.86
CA SER A 4 44.26 3.17 -1.99
C SER A 4 43.55 2.96 -0.66
N ALA A 5 42.40 3.62 -0.50
CA ALA A 5 41.53 3.42 0.66
C ALA A 5 40.80 2.07 0.51
N LYS A 6 41.36 1.02 1.15
CA LYS A 6 40.64 -0.23 1.40
C LYS A 6 39.35 0.09 2.17
N ARG A 7 38.21 0.11 1.48
CA ARG A 7 36.89 0.10 2.13
C ARG A 7 36.62 -1.28 2.70
N ASN A 8 37.21 -1.53 3.87
CA ASN A 8 36.84 -2.60 4.76
C ASN A 8 35.50 -2.21 5.41
N ARG A 9 34.39 -2.85 5.01
CA ARG A 9 33.14 -2.82 5.78
C ARG A 9 32.57 -4.23 5.88
N SER A 10 33.26 -5.06 6.63
CA SER A 10 32.63 -6.09 7.45
C SER A 10 31.76 -5.38 8.51
N GLY A 11 30.47 -5.71 8.55
CA GLY A 11 29.54 -5.11 9.51
C GLY A 11 28.12 -5.06 8.97
N SER A 12 27.52 -6.24 8.77
CA SER A 12 26.08 -6.40 8.59
C SER A 12 25.36 -5.61 9.69
N ARG A 13 24.54 -4.63 9.30
CA ARG A 13 23.64 -3.92 10.21
C ARG A 13 22.25 -4.58 10.09
N PRO A 14 21.97 -5.67 10.82
CA PRO A 14 20.72 -6.43 10.68
C PRO A 14 19.47 -5.57 10.91
N VAL A 15 19.57 -4.55 11.76
CA VAL A 15 18.45 -3.66 12.11
C VAL A 15 17.98 -2.81 10.92
N LEU A 16 18.91 -2.32 10.07
CA LEU A 16 18.55 -1.55 8.88
C LEU A 16 17.90 -2.43 7.81
N TYR A 17 18.34 -3.69 7.70
CA TYR A 17 17.74 -4.66 6.80
C TYR A 17 16.31 -5.02 7.23
N ILE A 18 16.08 -5.24 8.52
CA ILE A 18 14.75 -5.54 9.08
C ILE A 18 13.80 -4.36 8.86
N PHE A 19 14.23 -3.13 9.19
CA PHE A 19 13.41 -1.93 8.99
C PHE A 19 13.04 -1.74 7.51
N SER A 20 14.03 -1.83 6.61
CA SER A 20 13.80 -1.73 5.17
C SER A 20 12.81 -2.77 4.68
N ARG A 21 12.99 -4.05 5.09
CA ARG A 21 12.09 -5.15 4.72
C ARG A 21 10.67 -4.95 5.24
N ILE A 22 10.50 -4.43 6.45
CA ILE A 22 9.20 -4.10 7.02
C ILE A 22 8.54 -3.00 6.16
N CYS A 23 9.22 -1.87 5.92
CA CYS A 23 8.69 -0.79 5.08
C CYS A 23 8.27 -1.26 3.68
N LEU A 24 9.06 -2.15 3.06
CA LEU A 24 8.74 -2.78 1.78
C LEU A 24 7.46 -3.62 1.86
N LEU A 25 7.27 -4.43 2.90
CA LEU A 25 6.05 -5.20 3.11
C LEU A 25 4.83 -4.31 3.30
N TRP A 26 4.94 -3.23 4.06
CA TRP A 26 3.85 -2.26 4.25
C TRP A 26 3.45 -1.59 2.93
N PHE A 27 4.44 -1.18 2.13
CA PHE A 27 4.19 -0.60 0.80
C PHE A 27 3.53 -1.61 -0.15
N GLN A 28 4.05 -2.84 -0.20
CA GLN A 28 3.50 -3.90 -1.04
C GLN A 28 2.05 -4.21 -0.66
N ARG A 29 1.75 -4.28 0.65
CA ARG A 29 0.38 -4.48 1.15
C ARG A 29 -0.54 -3.33 0.76
N ASP A 30 -0.07 -2.08 0.80
CA ASP A 30 -0.88 -0.93 0.42
C ASP A 30 -1.25 -0.96 -1.08
N VAL A 31 -0.31 -1.34 -1.94
CA VAL A 31 -0.54 -1.52 -3.38
C VAL A 31 -1.52 -2.67 -3.63
N PHE A 32 -1.36 -3.80 -2.94
CA PHE A 32 -2.29 -4.93 -3.06
C PHE A 32 -3.72 -4.54 -2.63
N ASN A 33 -3.86 -3.81 -1.52
CA ASN A 33 -5.16 -3.34 -1.04
C ASN A 33 -5.85 -2.42 -2.07
N LEU A 34 -5.10 -1.53 -2.73
CA LEU A 34 -5.62 -0.70 -3.83
C LEU A 34 -6.15 -1.53 -5.00
N LEU A 35 -5.39 -2.54 -5.43
CA LEU A 35 -5.77 -3.42 -6.52
C LEU A 35 -7.02 -4.25 -6.16
N LEU A 36 -7.08 -4.76 -4.93
CA LEU A 36 -8.22 -5.53 -4.44
C LEU A 36 -9.50 -4.68 -4.40
N ILE A 37 -9.42 -3.44 -3.91
CA ILE A 37 -10.54 -2.49 -3.92
C ILE A 37 -11.01 -2.24 -5.37
N GLN A 38 -10.09 -1.98 -6.30
CA GLN A 38 -10.43 -1.78 -7.71
C GLN A 38 -11.09 -3.01 -8.34
N ALA A 39 -10.55 -4.21 -8.11
CA ALA A 39 -11.10 -5.46 -8.62
C ALA A 39 -12.49 -5.73 -8.04
N ALA A 40 -12.65 -5.53 -6.74
CA ALA A 40 -13.91 -5.72 -6.04
C ALA A 40 -14.99 -4.73 -6.52
N MET A 41 -14.65 -3.46 -6.78
CA MET A 41 -15.57 -2.48 -7.36
C MET A 41 -15.96 -2.80 -8.81
N LYS A 42 -15.07 -3.40 -9.60
CA LYS A 42 -15.31 -3.75 -11.01
C LYS A 42 -16.02 -5.08 -11.19
N SER A 43 -16.05 -5.92 -10.15
CA SER A 43 -16.78 -7.19 -10.19
C SER A 43 -18.28 -6.98 -10.41
N SER A 44 -19.00 -7.98 -10.89
CA SER A 44 -20.47 -7.93 -11.05
C SER A 44 -21.22 -8.36 -9.79
N ASP A 45 -20.53 -8.94 -8.80
CA ASP A 45 -21.14 -9.46 -7.57
C ASP A 45 -21.30 -8.37 -6.50
N LYS A 46 -22.51 -8.26 -5.96
CA LYS A 46 -22.86 -7.35 -4.86
C LYS A 46 -22.05 -7.60 -3.59
N HIS A 47 -21.64 -8.84 -3.33
CA HIS A 47 -20.78 -9.17 -2.19
C HIS A 47 -19.41 -8.52 -2.31
N HIS A 48 -18.84 -8.47 -3.52
CA HIS A 48 -17.58 -7.80 -3.78
C HIS A 48 -17.69 -6.28 -3.63
N HIS A 49 -18.83 -5.67 -3.99
CA HIS A 49 -19.06 -4.24 -3.76
C HIS A 49 -19.13 -3.89 -2.28
N LYS A 50 -19.79 -4.74 -1.46
CA LYS A 50 -19.80 -4.59 -0.01
C LYS A 50 -18.39 -4.69 0.56
N LEU A 51 -17.59 -5.65 0.10
CA LEU A 51 -16.18 -5.78 0.49
C LEU A 51 -15.38 -4.53 0.11
N ALA A 52 -15.57 -4.00 -1.11
CA ALA A 52 -14.90 -2.78 -1.56
C ALA A 52 -15.22 -1.57 -0.68
N ARG A 53 -16.49 -1.42 -0.24
CA ARG A 53 -16.88 -0.36 0.72
C ARG A 53 -16.18 -0.53 2.07
N CYS A 54 -16.18 -1.74 2.64
CA CYS A 54 -15.51 -1.98 3.92
C CYS A 54 -14.01 -1.66 3.84
N LEU A 55 -13.34 -2.11 2.78
CA LEU A 55 -11.92 -1.85 2.56
C LEU A 55 -11.61 -0.36 2.34
N LEU A 56 -12.53 0.39 1.71
CA LEU A 56 -12.39 1.84 1.56
C LEU A 56 -12.51 2.57 2.89
N VAL A 57 -13.46 2.19 3.73
CA VAL A 57 -13.63 2.76 5.07
C VAL A 57 -12.40 2.47 5.94
N GLU A 58 -11.88 1.24 5.91
CA GLU A 58 -10.66 0.88 6.63
C GLU A 58 -9.46 1.70 6.13
N ARG A 59 -9.33 1.86 4.81
CA ARG A 59 -8.25 2.65 4.21
C ARG A 59 -8.35 4.13 4.55
N ASP A 60 -9.55 4.69 4.59
CA ASP A 60 -9.80 6.09 4.94
C ASP A 60 -9.38 6.36 6.39
N ALA A 61 -9.73 5.46 7.31
CA ALA A 61 -9.32 5.52 8.72
C ALA A 61 -7.81 5.32 8.93
N GLN A 62 -7.11 4.63 8.03
CA GLN A 62 -5.65 4.41 8.12
C GLN A 62 -4.82 5.53 7.46
N LYS A 63 -5.37 6.19 6.45
CA LYS A 63 -4.69 7.22 5.66
C LYS A 63 -5.59 8.44 5.56
N ASP A 64 -5.69 9.16 6.68
CA ASP A 64 -6.42 10.41 6.79
C ASP A 64 -6.17 11.31 5.57
N ASN A 65 -7.24 11.70 4.89
CA ASN A 65 -7.25 12.68 3.79
C ASN A 65 -6.40 12.32 2.56
N SER A 66 -6.17 11.04 2.29
CA SER A 66 -5.53 10.61 1.05
C SER A 66 -6.38 10.99 -0.19
N PRO A 67 -5.87 11.85 -1.11
CA PRO A 67 -6.62 12.24 -2.31
C PRO A 67 -6.96 11.05 -3.22
N LEU A 68 -6.16 9.98 -3.15
CA LEU A 68 -6.41 8.72 -3.84
C LEU A 68 -7.61 7.98 -3.25
N THR A 69 -7.75 7.97 -1.91
CA THR A 69 -8.87 7.31 -1.22
C THR A 69 -10.18 8.04 -1.54
N ASN A 70 -10.17 9.38 -1.51
CA ASN A 70 -11.33 10.21 -1.88
C ASN A 70 -11.83 9.92 -3.31
N ARG A 71 -10.90 9.81 -4.28
CA ARG A 71 -11.25 9.45 -5.67
C ARG A 71 -11.89 8.06 -5.77
N LEU A 72 -11.40 7.11 -4.97
CA LEU A 72 -11.97 5.76 -4.95
C LEU A 72 -13.36 5.73 -4.31
N ILE A 73 -13.58 6.49 -3.23
CA ILE A 73 -14.90 6.65 -2.60
C ILE A 73 -15.90 7.23 -3.60
N GLN A 74 -15.54 8.32 -4.28
CA GLN A 74 -16.39 8.92 -5.33
C GLN A 74 -16.71 7.93 -6.45
N ARG A 75 -15.71 7.13 -6.88
CA ARG A 75 -15.92 6.11 -7.90
C ARG A 75 -16.81 4.97 -7.43
N ALA A 76 -16.68 4.54 -6.18
CA ALA A 76 -17.54 3.54 -5.57
C ALA A 76 -19.00 4.03 -5.48
N GLN A 77 -19.20 5.30 -5.13
CA GLN A 77 -20.51 5.94 -5.11
C GLN A 77 -21.12 6.09 -6.50
N ALA A 78 -20.33 6.42 -7.52
CA ALA A 78 -20.82 6.56 -8.89
C ALA A 78 -21.18 5.22 -9.57
N LEU A 79 -20.48 4.14 -9.20
CA LEU A 79 -20.72 2.80 -9.78
C LEU A 79 -21.81 2.00 -9.08
N HIS A 80 -22.03 2.25 -7.78
CA HIS A 80 -22.88 1.44 -6.89
C HIS A 80 -23.81 2.28 -6.00
N GLY A 81 -24.10 3.52 -6.44
CA GLY A 81 -25.07 4.43 -5.83
C GLY A 81 -26.50 4.14 -6.25
#